data_AF-A0A3D5NR26-F1
#
_entry.id   AF-A0A3D5NR26-F1
#
_cell.length_a   1.000
_cell.length_b   1.000
_cell.length_c   1.000
_cell.angle_alpha   90.00
_cell.angle_beta   90.00
_cell.angle_gamma   90.00
#
_symmetry.space_group_name_H-M   'P 1'
#
loop_
_entity.id
_entity.type
_entity.pdbx_description
1 polymer ?
#
loop_
_entity_poly.entity_id
_entity_poly.type
_entity_poly.pdbx_seq_one_letter_code
_entity_poly.pdbx_strand_id
1 'polypeptide(L)'
;MVRKVATSNGAFGYLEVPKIKQTLPIYLGASMSNLAKGVAQIEDTSLPIGGMGTNSVIAGHRGYSKGYPIFKYLDKLAIGDRFYIHAYNMTLTYEVIRIEVILPNQTEKLKIDPEKDMVTLLTCTPYQVSTHRLLVYGLRVNGISEIKGSTDKGVLSLSSSRESAESIDVRNARYISYAIVGVGSVLWVTVLILFIRTFRKEPRRS
;
A
#
# COMPACT_ATOMS: atom_id res chain seq x y z
N MET A 1 -22.27 18.94 -0.83
CA MET A 1 -21.36 19.87 -0.13
C MET A 1 -20.64 19.08 0.97
N VAL A 2 -19.42 18.60 0.72
CA VAL A 2 -18.66 17.83 1.72
C VAL A 2 -18.08 18.84 2.71
N ARG A 3 -18.52 18.80 3.98
CA ARG A 3 -17.98 19.67 5.03
C ARG A 3 -16.48 19.38 5.19
N LYS A 4 -15.63 20.39 4.99
CA LYS A 4 -14.22 20.36 5.43
C LYS A 4 -14.25 20.19 6.93
N VAL A 5 -14.04 18.97 7.39
CA VAL A 5 -13.77 18.72 8.80
C VAL A 5 -12.25 18.81 8.92
N ALA A 6 -11.77 19.66 9.83
CA ALA A 6 -10.37 19.91 10.07
C ALA A 6 -10.16 20.02 11.59
N THR A 7 -9.05 19.48 12.08
CA THR A 7 -8.57 19.68 13.46
C THR A 7 -8.25 21.17 13.70
N SER A 8 -8.05 21.58 14.96
CA SER A 8 -7.75 22.97 15.34
C SER A 8 -6.58 23.61 14.56
N ASN A 9 -5.69 22.79 14.01
CA ASN A 9 -4.50 23.22 13.25
C ASN A 9 -4.69 23.10 11.73
N GLY A 10 -5.91 22.86 11.25
CA GLY A 10 -6.25 22.71 9.83
C GLY A 10 -5.90 21.35 9.21
N ALA A 11 -5.35 20.41 9.98
CA ALA A 11 -5.06 19.06 9.51
C ALA A 11 -6.34 18.22 9.47
N PHE A 12 -6.50 17.43 8.41
CA PHE A 12 -7.60 16.47 8.24
C PHE A 12 -7.45 15.25 9.15
N GLY A 13 -6.23 14.78 9.33
CA GLY A 13 -5.88 13.57 10.07
C GLY A 13 -4.36 13.38 10.10
N TYR A 14 -3.92 12.16 10.36
CA TYR A 14 -2.50 11.80 10.41
C TYR A 14 -2.21 10.54 9.62
N LEU A 15 -1.06 10.53 8.93
CA LEU A 15 -0.47 9.36 8.29
C LEU A 15 0.62 8.81 9.22
N GLU A 16 0.47 7.57 9.68
CA GLU A 16 1.50 6.84 10.43
C GLU A 16 2.17 5.78 9.54
N VAL A 17 3.50 5.76 9.54
CA VAL A 17 4.32 4.79 8.82
C VAL A 17 5.35 4.20 9.80
N PRO A 18 5.04 3.10 10.50
CA PRO A 18 5.89 2.60 11.59
C PRO A 18 7.29 2.20 11.15
N LYS A 19 7.43 1.63 9.95
CA LYS A 19 8.71 1.18 9.37
C LYS A 19 9.79 2.26 9.40
N ILE A 20 9.39 3.51 9.18
CA ILE A 20 10.28 4.67 9.13
C ILE A 20 10.08 5.60 10.32
N LYS A 21 9.27 5.20 11.31
CA LYS A 21 8.97 5.93 12.55
C LYS A 21 8.46 7.35 12.30
N GLN A 22 7.51 7.50 11.38
CA GLN A 22 6.94 8.80 11.01
C GLN A 22 5.44 8.84 11.27
N THR A 23 5.00 9.96 11.85
CA THR A 23 3.60 10.35 11.96
C THR A 23 3.49 11.77 11.42
N LEU A 24 2.77 11.95 10.32
CA LEU A 24 2.72 13.20 9.55
C LEU A 24 1.27 13.71 9.50
N PRO A 25 1.01 15.01 9.75
CA PRO A 25 -0.33 15.55 9.54
C PRO A 25 -0.69 15.52 8.05
N ILE A 26 -1.91 15.08 7.76
CA ILE A 26 -2.50 15.09 6.42
C ILE A 26 -3.33 16.36 6.28
N TYR A 27 -3.06 17.14 5.24
CA TYR A 27 -3.88 18.28 4.83
C TYR A 27 -4.67 17.96 3.56
N LEU A 28 -5.82 18.61 3.36
CA LEU A 28 -6.57 18.50 2.10
C LEU A 28 -6.08 19.55 1.12
N GLY A 29 -5.77 19.12 -0.10
CA GLY A 29 -5.22 19.95 -1.17
C GLY A 29 -3.70 20.12 -1.09
N ALA A 30 -3.00 19.69 -2.14
CA ALA A 30 -1.53 19.69 -2.23
C ALA A 30 -0.94 21.06 -2.60
N SER A 31 -1.32 22.10 -1.86
CA SER A 31 -0.74 23.45 -1.99
C SER A 31 0.66 23.53 -1.39
N MET A 32 1.45 24.51 -1.81
CA MET A 32 2.77 24.77 -1.22
C MET A 32 2.70 24.99 0.29
N SER A 33 1.66 25.66 0.79
CA SER A 33 1.51 25.95 2.22
C SER A 33 1.17 24.71 3.04
N ASN A 34 0.46 23.75 2.46
CA ASN A 34 0.14 22.47 3.10
C ASN A 34 1.33 21.50 3.06
N LEU A 35 1.98 21.36 1.90
CA LEU A 35 3.18 20.52 1.74
C LEU A 35 4.36 21.02 2.58
N ALA A 36 4.39 22.29 2.95
CA ALA A 36 5.37 22.85 3.89
C ALA A 36 5.18 22.39 5.35
N LYS A 37 3.99 21.90 5.73
CA LYS A 37 3.62 21.56 7.10
C LYS A 37 3.55 20.04 7.35
N GLY A 38 3.43 19.25 6.29
CA GLY A 38 3.26 17.81 6.38
C GLY A 38 3.01 17.17 5.04
N VAL A 39 2.14 16.17 5.01
CA VAL A 39 1.67 15.55 3.77
C VAL A 39 0.32 16.11 3.37
N ALA A 40 0.00 16.08 2.09
CA ALA A 40 -1.24 16.64 1.58
C ALA A 40 -1.87 15.73 0.54
N GLN A 41 -3.19 15.57 0.63
CA GLN A 41 -3.97 14.89 -0.40
C GLN A 41 -3.99 15.75 -1.67
N ILE A 42 -3.72 15.13 -2.83
CA ILE A 42 -3.78 15.79 -4.13
C ILE A 42 -5.25 16.00 -4.50
N GLU A 43 -5.60 17.24 -4.88
CA GLU A 43 -6.96 17.58 -5.34
C GLU A 43 -7.39 16.66 -6.50
N ASP A 44 -8.69 16.45 -6.65
CA ASP A 44 -9.29 15.54 -7.64
C ASP A 44 -8.99 14.04 -7.47
N THR A 45 -8.25 13.66 -6.43
CA THR A 45 -8.16 12.26 -5.97
C THR A 45 -9.17 11.99 -4.85
N SER A 46 -9.39 10.72 -4.48
CA SER A 46 -10.35 10.40 -3.42
C SER A 46 -9.92 11.01 -2.08
N LEU A 47 -10.89 11.34 -1.22
CA LEU A 47 -10.58 11.73 0.16
C LEU A 47 -10.01 10.54 0.94
N PRO A 48 -9.11 10.76 1.91
CA PRO A 48 -8.46 9.69 2.67
C PRO A 48 -9.38 9.15 3.79
N ILE A 49 -10.60 8.75 3.42
CA ILE A 49 -11.62 8.14 4.29
C ILE A 49 -11.89 6.67 3.93
N GLY A 50 -11.25 6.17 2.87
CA GLY A 50 -11.43 4.82 2.34
C GLY A 50 -12.76 4.65 1.59
N GLY A 51 -13.03 3.40 1.20
CA GLY A 51 -14.18 3.00 0.40
C GLY A 51 -13.78 2.27 -0.88
N MET A 52 -14.60 1.32 -1.32
CA MET A 52 -14.39 0.62 -2.58
C MET A 52 -14.43 1.62 -3.75
N GLY A 53 -13.57 1.41 -4.74
CA GLY A 53 -13.46 2.31 -5.88
C GLY A 53 -12.85 3.66 -5.50
N THR A 54 -11.89 3.67 -4.58
CA THR A 54 -11.19 4.90 -4.18
C THR A 54 -9.67 4.76 -4.31
N ASN A 55 -9.02 5.86 -4.66
CA ASN A 55 -7.58 6.02 -4.56
C ASN A 55 -7.26 7.42 -4.04
N SER A 56 -6.93 7.52 -2.75
CA SER A 56 -6.46 8.80 -2.20
C SER A 56 -4.96 8.93 -2.43
N VAL A 57 -4.54 9.99 -3.12
CA VAL A 57 -3.10 10.22 -3.37
C VAL A 57 -2.59 11.24 -2.36
N ILE A 58 -1.65 10.82 -1.52
CA ILE A 58 -1.05 11.64 -0.47
C ILE A 58 0.38 12.00 -0.89
N ALA A 59 0.61 13.27 -1.19
CA ALA A 59 1.90 13.80 -1.60
C ALA A 59 2.70 14.36 -0.41
N GLY A 60 4.02 14.26 -0.49
CA GLY A 60 4.93 14.87 0.47
C GLY A 60 6.34 15.08 -0.11
N HIS A 61 7.07 16.07 0.40
CA HIS A 61 8.42 16.36 -0.06
C HIS A 61 9.42 15.25 0.34
N ARG A 62 10.25 14.80 -0.62
CA ARG A 62 11.36 13.88 -0.37
C ARG A 62 12.50 14.57 0.38
N GLY A 63 12.77 15.83 0.05
CA GLY A 63 13.71 16.70 0.75
C GLY A 63 13.04 18.04 0.97
N TYR A 64 12.89 18.45 2.23
CA TYR A 64 12.35 19.75 2.57
C TYR A 64 13.43 20.57 3.28
N SER A 65 13.71 21.77 2.77
CA SER A 65 14.86 22.58 3.18
C SER A 65 14.82 23.02 4.64
N LYS A 66 13.67 22.92 5.31
CA LYS A 66 13.52 23.23 6.75
C LYS A 66 13.87 22.07 7.68
N GLY A 67 14.51 21.01 7.17
CA GLY A 67 15.05 19.90 7.98
C GLY A 67 14.04 18.84 8.42
N TYR A 68 12.73 19.11 8.36
CA TYR A 68 11.70 18.13 8.69
C TYR A 68 11.63 17.02 7.63
N PRO A 69 11.86 15.74 7.99
CA PRO A 69 11.87 14.65 7.03
C PRO A 69 10.43 14.23 6.71
N ILE A 70 9.75 14.88 5.76
CA ILE A 70 8.37 14.52 5.38
C ILE A 70 8.35 13.11 4.76
N PHE A 71 8.75 12.94 3.51
CA PHE A 71 8.83 11.63 2.84
C PHE A 71 10.27 11.24 2.49
N LYS A 72 11.25 11.75 3.25
CA LYS A 72 12.68 11.50 3.03
C LYS A 72 13.02 10.01 2.93
N TYR A 73 12.37 9.18 3.73
CA TYR A 73 12.66 7.76 3.85
C TYR A 73 11.57 6.85 3.28
N LEU A 74 10.65 7.40 2.47
CA LEU A 74 9.55 6.62 1.89
C LEU A 74 10.04 5.48 0.99
N ASP A 75 11.25 5.60 0.43
CA ASP A 75 11.96 4.58 -0.33
C ASP A 75 12.42 3.37 0.49
N LYS A 76 12.31 3.41 1.83
CA LYS A 76 12.62 2.26 2.70
C LYS A 76 11.45 1.31 2.89
N LEU A 77 10.26 1.67 2.41
CA LEU A 77 9.10 0.78 2.47
C LEU A 77 9.29 -0.34 1.44
N ALA A 78 8.81 -1.53 1.80
CA ALA A 78 8.75 -2.70 0.95
C ALA A 78 7.31 -3.22 0.84
N ILE A 79 7.06 -4.09 -0.14
CA ILE A 79 5.79 -4.81 -0.25
C ILE A 79 5.55 -5.59 1.05
N GLY A 80 4.32 -5.50 1.58
CA GLY A 80 3.91 -6.07 2.86
C GLY A 80 4.10 -5.15 4.08
N ASP A 81 4.85 -4.05 3.97
CA ASP A 81 4.88 -3.04 5.02
C ASP A 81 3.51 -2.36 5.14
N ARG A 82 3.18 -1.86 6.34
CA ARG A 82 1.89 -1.21 6.61
C ARG A 82 2.03 0.27 6.93
N PHE A 83 0.99 1.01 6.59
CA PHE A 83 0.79 2.38 7.04
C PHE A 83 -0.67 2.62 7.41
N TYR A 84 -0.92 3.68 8.17
CA TYR A 84 -2.22 3.94 8.79
C TYR A 84 -2.64 5.37 8.54
N ILE A 85 -3.94 5.57 8.31
CA ILE A 85 -4.56 6.89 8.29
C ILE A 85 -5.46 7.01 9.51
N HIS A 86 -5.15 7.96 10.38
CA HIS A 86 -5.95 8.30 11.56
C HIS A 86 -6.77 9.55 11.26
N ALA A 87 -8.10 9.40 11.20
CA ALA A 87 -9.02 10.50 10.96
C ALA A 87 -10.35 10.22 11.66
N TYR A 88 -10.97 11.21 12.30
CA TYR A 88 -12.31 11.11 12.93
C TYR A 88 -12.53 9.87 13.79
N ASN A 89 -11.56 9.55 14.66
CA ASN A 89 -11.60 8.38 15.53
C ASN A 89 -11.58 7.03 14.79
N MET A 90 -11.28 7.04 13.50
CA MET A 90 -11.06 5.85 12.69
C MET A 90 -9.56 5.67 12.45
N THR A 91 -9.13 4.42 12.38
CA THR A 91 -7.80 4.04 11.91
C THR A 91 -7.98 3.14 10.69
N LEU A 92 -7.61 3.65 9.52
CA LEU A 92 -7.66 2.92 8.27
C LEU A 92 -6.28 2.30 8.04
N THR A 93 -6.21 0.98 7.94
CA THR A 93 -4.95 0.25 7.74
C THR A 93 -4.75 -0.10 6.27
N TYR A 94 -3.58 0.19 5.73
CA TYR A 94 -3.19 -0.17 4.37
C TYR A 94 -1.90 -0.98 4.39
N GLU A 95 -1.81 -1.94 3.48
CA GLU A 95 -0.62 -2.75 3.24
C GLU A 95 -0.05 -2.44 1.87
N VAL A 96 1.26 -2.22 1.80
CA VAL A 96 1.94 -1.90 0.54
C VAL A 96 1.92 -3.11 -0.38
N ILE A 97 1.29 -2.95 -1.55
CA ILE A 97 1.17 -4.02 -2.56
C ILE A 97 2.05 -3.78 -3.78
N ARG A 98 2.48 -2.55 -4.01
CA ARG A 98 3.26 -2.15 -5.19
C ARG A 98 4.06 -0.89 -4.91
N ILE A 99 5.25 -0.80 -5.49
CA ILE A 99 6.10 0.39 -5.48
C ILE A 99 6.59 0.63 -6.91
N GLU A 100 6.51 1.87 -7.39
CA GLU A 100 6.89 2.22 -8.77
C GLU A 100 7.61 3.57 -8.82
N VAL A 101 8.57 3.71 -9.73
CA VAL A 101 9.16 5.01 -10.08
C VAL A 101 8.66 5.41 -11.47
N ILE A 102 8.07 6.59 -11.56
CA ILE A 102 7.43 7.10 -12.78
C ILE A 102 7.95 8.49 -13.15
N LEU A 103 7.71 8.91 -14.38
CA LEU A 103 7.86 10.30 -14.81
C LEU A 103 6.72 11.18 -14.25
N PRO A 104 6.95 12.49 -14.03
CA PRO A 104 5.94 13.38 -13.46
C PRO A 104 4.64 13.51 -14.27
N ASN A 105 4.68 13.25 -15.57
CA ASN A 105 3.53 13.34 -16.47
C ASN A 105 2.71 12.04 -16.58
N GLN A 106 3.15 10.95 -15.94
CA GLN A 106 2.46 9.65 -15.98
C GLN A 106 1.33 9.58 -14.95
N THR A 107 0.37 10.49 -15.04
CA THR A 107 -0.74 10.61 -14.07
C THR A 107 -1.73 9.45 -14.17
N GLU A 108 -1.76 8.72 -15.30
CA GLU A 108 -2.56 7.52 -15.50
C GLU A 108 -2.24 6.42 -14.47
N LYS A 109 -1.05 6.46 -13.87
CA LYS A 109 -0.60 5.55 -12.81
C LYS A 109 -1.29 5.79 -11.46
N LEU A 110 -2.06 6.88 -11.33
CA LEU A 110 -2.81 7.24 -10.12
C LEU A 110 -4.30 6.93 -10.23
N LYS A 111 -4.74 6.30 -11.33
CA LYS A 111 -6.16 5.99 -11.56
C LYS A 111 -6.75 5.10 -10.48
N ILE A 112 -8.04 5.30 -10.26
CA ILE A 112 -8.87 4.48 -9.38
C ILE A 112 -9.05 3.10 -10.02
N ASP A 113 -9.01 2.07 -9.18
CA ASP A 113 -9.49 0.74 -9.49
C ASP A 113 -10.85 0.57 -8.80
N PRO A 114 -11.95 0.34 -9.54
CA PRO A 114 -13.30 0.27 -8.97
C PRO A 114 -13.48 -0.86 -7.95
N GLU A 115 -12.61 -1.89 -7.99
CA GLU A 115 -12.68 -3.05 -7.11
C GLU A 115 -11.74 -2.95 -5.91
N LYS A 116 -11.12 -1.77 -5.66
CA LYS A 116 -10.13 -1.60 -4.58
C LYS A 116 -10.37 -0.32 -3.78
N ASP A 117 -10.06 -0.40 -2.49
CA ASP A 117 -9.87 0.76 -1.60
C ASP A 117 -8.36 1.00 -1.47
N MET A 118 -7.87 2.07 -2.09
CA MET A 118 -6.44 2.34 -2.23
C MET A 118 -6.02 3.68 -1.65
N VAL A 119 -4.77 3.72 -1.19
CA VAL A 119 -4.05 4.96 -0.93
C VAL A 119 -2.69 4.87 -1.61
N THR A 120 -2.31 5.92 -2.34
CA THR A 120 -0.99 6.02 -2.97
C THR A 120 -0.19 7.12 -2.29
N LEU A 121 0.94 6.76 -1.68
CA LEU A 121 1.90 7.74 -1.15
C LEU A 121 2.84 8.17 -2.28
N LEU A 122 2.99 9.47 -2.48
CA LEU A 122 3.72 10.06 -3.60
C LEU A 122 4.82 11.01 -3.11
N THR A 123 6.02 10.84 -3.64
CA THR A 123 7.11 11.80 -3.41
C THR A 123 8.03 11.94 -4.62
N CYS A 124 8.94 12.92 -4.62
CA CYS A 124 9.94 13.09 -5.66
C CYS A 124 11.10 12.09 -5.52
N THR A 125 11.70 11.68 -6.63
CA THR A 125 12.87 10.79 -6.64
C THR A 125 13.74 11.06 -7.88
N PRO A 126 15.06 10.78 -7.88
CA PRO A 126 15.93 10.51 -6.73
C PRO A 126 16.01 11.68 -5.74
N TYR A 127 16.54 11.43 -4.54
CA TYR A 127 16.75 12.47 -3.53
C TYR A 127 17.63 13.61 -4.10
N GLN A 128 17.27 14.87 -3.80
CA GLN A 128 17.89 16.10 -4.32
C GLN A 128 17.81 16.35 -5.83
N VAL A 129 17.45 15.36 -6.64
CA VAL A 129 17.33 15.49 -8.11
C VAL A 129 15.88 15.68 -8.55
N SER A 130 14.94 14.93 -7.95
CA SER A 130 13.48 15.10 -8.13
C SER A 130 12.95 14.98 -9.57
N THR A 131 13.66 14.29 -10.47
CA THR A 131 13.30 14.11 -11.89
C THR A 131 12.12 13.16 -12.11
N HIS A 132 11.87 12.27 -11.15
CA HIS A 132 10.84 11.24 -11.17
C HIS A 132 9.94 11.35 -9.94
N ARG A 133 8.92 10.50 -9.87
CA ARG A 133 8.06 10.31 -8.69
C ARG A 133 8.17 8.87 -8.22
N LEU A 134 8.30 8.71 -6.91
CA LEU A 134 8.17 7.43 -6.23
C LEU A 134 6.72 7.30 -5.77
N LEU A 135 6.06 6.22 -6.19
CA LEU A 135 4.72 5.85 -5.79
C LEU A 135 4.77 4.59 -4.92
N VAL A 136 4.12 4.65 -3.77
CA VAL A 136 3.93 3.50 -2.88
C VAL A 136 2.42 3.26 -2.76
N TYR A 137 1.95 2.16 -3.34
CA TYR A 137 0.54 1.82 -3.39
C TYR A 137 0.18 0.92 -2.21
N GLY A 138 -0.72 1.41 -1.36
CA GLY A 138 -1.35 0.65 -0.29
C GLY A 138 -2.74 0.19 -0.68
N LEU A 139 -3.05 -1.07 -0.36
CA LEU A 139 -4.39 -1.63 -0.44
C LEU A 139 -4.98 -1.73 0.96
N ARG A 140 -6.25 -1.38 1.11
CA ARG A 140 -6.95 -1.46 2.39
C ARG A 140 -6.91 -2.88 2.94
N VAL A 141 -6.55 -3.00 4.22
CA VAL A 141 -6.69 -4.22 5.00
C VAL A 141 -7.82 -4.02 5.99
N ASN A 142 -8.85 -4.86 5.87
CA ASN A 142 -9.95 -4.86 6.84
C ASN A 142 -9.46 -5.50 8.13
N GLY A 143 -9.07 -4.67 9.08
CA GLY A 143 -8.85 -5.06 10.47
C GLY A 143 -9.98 -4.51 11.33
N ILE A 144 -10.52 -5.32 12.23
CA ILE A 144 -11.41 -4.87 13.30
C ILE A 144 -10.60 -3.87 14.12
N SER A 145 -10.87 -2.57 13.99
CA SER A 145 -10.16 -1.57 14.77
C SER A 145 -10.58 -1.73 16.23
N GLU A 146 -9.65 -2.07 17.12
CA GLU A 146 -9.92 -2.04 18.55
C GLU A 146 -10.38 -0.64 18.95
N ILE A 147 -11.66 -0.51 19.29
CA ILE A 147 -12.22 0.70 19.87
C ILE A 147 -11.61 0.84 21.26
N LYS A 148 -10.55 1.66 21.40
CA LYS A 148 -10.07 2.10 22.70
C LYS A 148 -11.01 3.16 23.29
N GLY A 149 -12.03 2.66 24.01
CA GLY A 149 -12.53 3.20 25.29
C GLY A 149 -13.31 4.52 25.30
N SER A 150 -14.62 4.41 25.52
CA SER A 150 -15.35 5.29 26.44
C SER A 150 -16.49 4.47 27.07
N THR A 151 -16.35 4.22 28.36
CA THR A 151 -17.24 3.46 29.23
C THR A 151 -18.63 4.11 29.29
N ASP A 152 -19.69 3.39 28.91
CA ASP A 152 -20.85 3.25 29.82
C ASP A 152 -21.64 1.96 29.55
N LYS A 153 -22.27 1.47 30.61
CA LYS A 153 -22.78 0.11 30.78
C LYS A 153 -23.99 -0.20 29.88
N GLY A 154 -23.92 -1.37 29.25
CA GLY A 154 -25.04 -2.29 29.11
C GLY A 154 -25.95 -2.10 27.90
N VAL A 155 -25.72 -2.88 26.84
CA VAL A 155 -26.78 -3.66 26.17
C VAL A 155 -26.16 -4.98 25.70
N LEU A 156 -26.75 -6.07 26.19
CA LEU A 156 -26.42 -7.46 25.87
C LEU A 156 -27.15 -7.88 24.58
N SER A 157 -26.54 -8.83 23.88
CA SER A 157 -27.15 -9.92 23.10
C SER A 157 -27.18 -9.80 21.56
N LEU A 158 -26.43 -10.74 20.97
CA LEU A 158 -26.90 -11.72 19.98
C LEU A 158 -27.31 -11.21 18.59
N SER A 159 -26.37 -11.31 17.65
CA SER A 159 -26.57 -12.10 16.42
C SER A 159 -25.22 -12.69 16.02
N SER A 160 -25.01 -13.95 16.38
CA SER A 160 -25.01 -15.09 15.45
C SER A 160 -23.85 -15.03 14.45
N SER A 161 -22.78 -15.78 14.69
CA SER A 161 -22.72 -17.17 14.18
C SER A 161 -22.99 -17.24 12.67
N ARG A 162 -22.11 -16.71 11.81
CA ARG A 162 -22.16 -17.01 10.36
C ARG A 162 -20.92 -16.82 9.48
N GLU A 163 -19.75 -16.45 9.99
CA GLU A 163 -18.51 -16.45 9.18
C GLU A 163 -17.43 -17.31 9.84
N SER A 164 -17.59 -18.63 9.73
CA SER A 164 -16.58 -19.61 10.15
C SER A 164 -16.31 -20.63 9.06
N ALA A 165 -16.80 -20.41 7.83
CA ALA A 165 -16.73 -21.38 6.74
C ALA A 165 -15.94 -20.91 5.50
N GLU A 166 -15.22 -19.78 5.55
CA GLU A 166 -14.48 -19.29 4.36
C GLU A 166 -13.05 -18.82 4.67
N SER A 167 -12.34 -19.48 5.58
CA SER A 167 -10.95 -19.11 5.93
C SER A 167 -9.89 -20.19 5.71
N ILE A 168 -10.26 -21.32 5.08
CA ILE A 168 -9.33 -22.43 4.84
C ILE A 168 -8.70 -22.40 3.43
N ASP A 169 -9.31 -21.81 2.39
CA ASP A 169 -8.89 -22.16 1.02
C ASP A 169 -8.02 -21.15 0.25
N VAL A 170 -7.88 -19.88 0.65
CA VAL A 170 -7.08 -18.93 -0.16
C VAL A 170 -5.56 -19.07 0.06
N ARG A 171 -5.13 -19.36 1.30
CA ARG A 171 -3.70 -19.62 1.60
C ARG A 171 -3.27 -20.96 1.02
N ASN A 172 -4.09 -22.00 1.17
CA ASN A 172 -3.82 -23.32 0.60
C ASN A 172 -3.80 -23.28 -0.94
N ALA A 173 -4.70 -22.54 -1.59
CA ALA A 173 -4.68 -22.36 -3.04
C ALA A 173 -3.36 -21.74 -3.55
N ARG A 174 -2.77 -20.79 -2.82
CA ARG A 174 -1.46 -20.21 -3.18
C ARG A 174 -0.30 -21.20 -2.98
N TYR A 175 -0.35 -22.05 -1.95
CA TYR A 175 0.67 -23.10 -1.77
C TYR A 175 0.54 -24.23 -2.79
N ILE A 176 -0.69 -24.58 -3.18
CA ILE A 176 -0.96 -25.57 -4.23
C ILE A 176 -0.47 -25.05 -5.59
N SER A 177 -0.69 -23.76 -5.92
CA SER A 177 -0.17 -23.20 -7.16
C SER A 177 1.36 -23.18 -7.22
N TYR A 178 2.05 -22.86 -6.11
CA TYR A 178 3.50 -22.96 -6.03
C TYR A 178 4.00 -24.41 -6.11
N ALA A 179 3.29 -25.37 -5.50
CA ALA A 179 3.64 -26.79 -5.59
C ALA A 179 3.54 -27.32 -7.03
N ILE A 180 2.49 -26.94 -7.77
CA ILE A 180 2.31 -27.35 -9.18
C ILE A 180 3.44 -26.78 -10.06
N VAL A 181 3.76 -25.49 -9.91
CA VAL A 181 4.86 -24.85 -10.66
C VAL A 181 6.21 -25.47 -10.29
N GLY A 182 6.45 -25.74 -9.00
CA GLY A 182 7.66 -26.39 -8.51
C GLY A 182 7.85 -27.79 -9.08
N VAL A 183 6.84 -28.67 -8.98
CA VAL A 183 6.90 -30.03 -9.51
C VAL A 183 7.09 -30.03 -11.03
N GLY A 184 6.38 -29.16 -11.75
CA GLY A 184 6.55 -29.01 -13.19
C GLY A 184 7.98 -28.59 -13.58
N SER A 185 8.59 -27.68 -12.83
CA SER A 185 9.96 -27.23 -13.08
C SER A 185 11.00 -28.35 -12.88
N VAL A 186 10.83 -29.21 -11.86
CA VAL A 186 11.72 -30.35 -11.59
C VAL A 186 11.58 -31.42 -12.69
N LEU A 187 10.35 -31.72 -13.11
CA LEU A 187 10.10 -32.65 -14.22
C LEU A 187 10.69 -32.13 -15.54
N TRP A 188 10.56 -30.83 -15.82
CA TRP A 188 11.11 -30.23 -17.03
C TRP A 188 12.65 -30.27 -17.05
N VAL A 189 13.30 -29.95 -15.93
CA VAL A 189 14.76 -30.02 -15.80
C VAL A 189 15.26 -31.46 -15.92
N THR A 190 14.58 -32.43 -15.31
CA THR A 190 14.99 -33.85 -15.40
C THR A 190 14.85 -34.40 -16.82
N VAL A 191 13.76 -34.09 -17.53
CA VAL A 191 13.58 -34.45 -18.95
C VAL A 191 14.65 -33.78 -19.82
N LEU A 192 14.97 -32.50 -19.58
CA LEU A 192 16.01 -31.79 -20.31
C LEU A 192 17.40 -32.42 -20.10
N ILE A 193 17.74 -32.81 -18.88
CA ILE A 193 19.01 -33.50 -18.57
C ILE A 193 19.07 -34.85 -19.27
N LEU A 194 17.98 -35.63 -19.24
CA LEU A 194 17.91 -36.91 -19.93
C LEU A 194 18.05 -36.73 -21.44
N PHE A 195 17.35 -35.78 -22.04
CA PHE A 195 17.44 -35.43 -23.45
C PHE A 195 18.88 -35.09 -23.86
N ILE A 196 19.57 -34.22 -23.11
CA ILE A 196 20.98 -33.86 -23.37
C ILE A 196 21.89 -35.09 -23.27
N ARG A 197 21.62 -36.01 -22.32
CA ARG A 197 22.39 -37.26 -22.18
C ARG A 197 22.18 -38.21 -23.34
N THR A 198 20.96 -38.32 -23.87
CA THR A 198 20.64 -39.18 -25.02
C THR A 198 21.36 -38.67 -26.28
N PHE A 199 21.38 -37.35 -26.50
CA PHE A 199 22.03 -36.75 -27.67
C PHE A 199 23.55 -36.58 -27.56
N ARG A 200 24.14 -36.66 -26.36
CA ARG A 200 25.62 -36.74 -26.19
C ARG A 200 26.19 -38.14 -26.44
N LYS A 201 25.35 -39.14 -26.72
CA LYS A 201 25.73 -40.56 -26.83
C LYS A 201 25.80 -41.10 -28.26
N GLU A 202 25.97 -40.26 -29.28
CA GLU A 202 26.45 -40.75 -30.58
C GLU A 202 27.98 -40.69 -30.70
N PRO A 203 28.63 -41.73 -31.24
CA PRO A 203 29.99 -42.12 -30.86
C PRO A 203 31.07 -41.54 -31.78
N ARG A 204 32.26 -41.33 -31.22
CA ARG A 204 33.49 -41.15 -32.00
C ARG A 204 33.93 -42.48 -32.66
N ARG A 205 34.35 -42.35 -33.93
CA ARG A 205 35.20 -43.24 -34.77
C ARG A 205 34.50 -44.48 -35.35
N SER A 206 34.83 -44.97 -36.56
CA SER A 206 36.09 -44.88 -37.33
C SER A 206 36.09 -43.92 -38.51
#